data_AF-A0A8T8SCB7-F1
#
_entry.id   AF-A0A8T8SCB7-F1
#
_cell.length_a   1.000
_cell.length_b   1.000
_cell.length_c   1.000
_cell.angle_alpha   90.00
_cell.angle_beta   90.00
_cell.angle_gamma   90.00
#
_symmetry.space_group_name_H-M   'P 1'
#
loop_
_entity.id
_entity.type
_entity.pdbx_description
1 polymer ?
#
loop_
_entity_poly.entity_id
_entity_poly.type
_entity_poly.pdbx_seq_one_letter_code
_entity_poly.pdbx_strand_id
1 'polypeptide(L)'
;RIQQKKQTMALLNSLHRSTGLPKGDYTIQLPTGKYIGRAEIESEIFAPKPIVVRSTPFVWTVQPIKVKDGLERYNILPGSDAAGHWTAQGDGVYAFAAKVPGQDEASELILQKARAGGYFIKQANETVAGHAKSGAWYVYKQDEFSPVFAGGKGAIMAVPFTFVAQKKTKGTNGIA
;
A
#
# COMPACT_ATOMS: atom_id res chain seq x y z
N ARG A 1 10.27 -22.67 -28.00
CA ARG A 1 9.08 -22.23 -27.21
C ARG A 1 9.29 -22.25 -25.68
N ILE A 2 9.91 -23.28 -25.09
CA ILE A 2 10.14 -23.36 -23.63
C ILE A 2 11.20 -22.36 -23.12
N GLN A 3 12.23 -22.08 -23.93
CA GLN A 3 13.29 -21.11 -23.60
C GLN A 3 12.80 -19.65 -23.53
N GLN A 4 11.90 -19.25 -24.43
CA GLN A 4 11.29 -17.90 -24.42
C GLN A 4 10.44 -17.67 -23.17
N LYS A 5 9.61 -18.64 -22.75
CA LYS A 5 8.83 -18.57 -21.50
C LYS A 5 9.72 -18.44 -20.25
N LYS A 6 10.85 -19.16 -20.20
CA LYS A 6 11.83 -19.04 -19.11
C LYS A 6 12.51 -17.67 -19.08
N GLN A 7 12.83 -17.11 -20.24
CA GLN A 7 13.40 -15.75 -20.33
C GLN A 7 12.38 -14.68 -19.93
N THR A 8 11.10 -14.82 -20.28
CA THR A 8 10.05 -13.88 -19.83
C THR A 8 9.82 -13.97 -18.31
N MET A 9 9.78 -15.17 -17.74
CA MET A 9 9.71 -15.35 -16.27
C MET A 9 10.96 -14.86 -15.55
N ALA A 10 12.16 -15.09 -16.10
CA ALA A 10 13.40 -14.56 -15.53
C ALA A 10 13.46 -13.03 -15.62
N LEU A 11 12.93 -12.43 -16.69
CA LEU A 11 12.84 -10.98 -16.83
C LEU A 11 11.83 -10.38 -15.85
N LEU A 12 10.65 -10.99 -15.71
CA LEU A 12 9.64 -10.66 -14.70
C LEU A 12 10.19 -10.81 -13.27
N ASN A 13 10.94 -11.88 -12.97
CA ASN A 13 11.56 -12.07 -11.65
C ASN A 13 12.74 -11.11 -11.42
N SER A 14 13.49 -10.73 -12.47
CA SER A 14 14.58 -9.76 -12.36
C SER A 14 14.09 -8.31 -12.14
N LEU A 15 12.85 -8.02 -12.51
CA LEU A 15 12.17 -6.74 -12.23
C LEU A 15 11.68 -6.61 -10.77
N HIS A 16 11.71 -7.70 -10.00
CA HIS A 16 11.34 -7.72 -8.57
C HIS A 16 12.57 -7.80 -7.65
N ARG A 17 13.74 -7.29 -8.09
CA ARG A 17 14.89 -7.10 -7.20
C ARG A 17 14.46 -6.18 -6.05
N SER A 18 14.41 -6.76 -4.86
CA SER A 18 14.08 -6.18 -3.56
C SER A 18 13.65 -4.71 -3.59
N THR A 19 12.39 -4.45 -3.25
CA THR A 19 11.95 -3.07 -3.02
C THR A 19 12.75 -2.46 -1.86
N GLY A 20 13.22 -3.32 -0.95
CA GLY A 20 14.26 -2.99 0.04
C GLY A 20 13.76 -2.16 1.20
N LEU A 21 12.44 -1.95 1.35
CA LEU A 21 11.89 -1.25 2.50
C LEU A 21 11.90 -2.18 3.73
N PRO A 22 12.69 -1.88 4.79
CA PRO A 22 12.71 -2.71 5.98
C PRO A 22 11.42 -2.54 6.80
N LYS A 23 11.14 -3.51 7.67
CA LYS A 23 10.08 -3.36 8.67
C LYS A 23 10.32 -2.08 9.48
N GLY A 24 9.29 -1.25 9.63
CA GLY A 24 9.40 0.00 10.38
C GLY A 24 8.16 0.86 10.26
N ASP A 25 8.23 2.01 10.92
CA ASP A 25 7.18 3.03 10.90
C ASP A 25 7.55 4.13 9.91
N TYR A 26 6.58 4.53 9.08
CA TYR A 26 6.78 5.44 7.96
C TYR A 26 5.63 6.42 7.87
N THR A 27 5.92 7.67 7.52
CA THR A 27 4.92 8.52 6.88
C THR A 27 4.97 8.24 5.38
N ILE A 28 3.81 8.28 4.72
CA ILE A 28 3.71 8.03 3.28
C ILE A 28 3.24 9.31 2.61
N GLN A 29 4.06 9.83 1.71
CA GLN A 29 3.89 11.13 1.07
C GLN A 29 3.56 10.99 -0.42
N LEU A 30 2.70 11.89 -0.90
CA LEU A 30 2.49 12.16 -2.31
C LEU A 30 3.61 13.05 -2.85
N PRO A 31 3.82 13.10 -4.19
CA PRO A 31 4.81 13.99 -4.80
C PRO A 31 4.59 15.48 -4.51
N THR A 32 3.38 15.86 -4.11
CA THR A 32 3.03 17.23 -3.70
C THR A 32 3.46 17.58 -2.27
N GLY A 33 4.01 16.62 -1.52
CA GLY A 33 4.37 16.78 -0.11
C GLY A 33 3.23 16.53 0.88
N LYS A 34 1.99 16.34 0.39
CA LYS A 34 0.87 15.88 1.23
C LYS A 34 1.05 14.43 1.65
N TYR A 35 0.34 14.01 2.68
CA TYR A 35 0.40 12.66 3.22
C TYR A 35 -0.81 11.84 2.79
N ILE A 36 -0.73 10.53 2.98
CA ILE A 36 -1.92 9.67 3.02
C ILE A 36 -2.11 9.11 4.43
N GLY A 37 -3.36 8.98 4.85
CA GLY A 37 -3.74 8.64 6.22
C GLY A 37 -5.16 8.08 6.29
N ARG A 38 -5.67 7.93 7.52
CA ARG A 38 -7.11 7.76 7.82
C ARG A 38 -7.69 9.07 8.34
N ALA A 39 -9.01 9.17 8.46
CA ALA A 39 -9.65 10.29 9.16
C ALA A 39 -9.47 10.14 10.68
N GLU A 40 -9.39 11.24 11.43
CA GLU A 40 -9.15 11.23 12.89
C GLU A 40 -10.38 10.83 13.72
N ILE A 41 -11.59 11.02 13.19
CA ILE A 41 -12.84 10.67 13.85
C ILE A 41 -13.52 9.58 13.04
N GLU A 42 -13.62 8.37 13.60
CA GLU A 42 -14.28 7.24 12.97
C GLU A 42 -15.12 6.49 14.00
N SER A 43 -16.39 6.25 13.67
CA SER A 43 -17.41 5.73 14.60
C SER A 43 -17.35 4.23 14.88
N GLU A 44 -16.58 3.46 14.12
CA GLU A 44 -16.60 1.98 14.15
C GLU A 44 -15.23 1.36 13.92
N ILE A 45 -14.74 0.55 14.86
CA ILE A 45 -13.38 -0.05 14.83
C ILE A 45 -13.25 -1.16 13.77
N PHE A 46 -14.32 -1.91 13.49
CA PHE A 46 -14.30 -3.07 12.59
C PHE A 46 -14.64 -2.75 11.13
N ALA A 47 -15.09 -1.53 10.83
CA ALA A 47 -15.40 -1.13 9.46
C ALA A 47 -14.12 -0.79 8.67
N PRO A 48 -14.03 -1.14 7.37
CA PRO A 48 -12.97 -0.67 6.49
C PRO A 48 -12.92 0.86 6.47
N LYS A 49 -11.73 1.43 6.57
CA LYS A 49 -11.55 2.88 6.63
C LYS A 49 -10.85 3.37 5.37
N PRO A 50 -11.43 4.33 4.64
CA PRO A 50 -10.84 4.79 3.41
C PRO A 50 -9.47 5.39 3.69
N ILE A 51 -8.52 5.09 2.82
CA ILE A 51 -7.23 5.79 2.81
C ILE A 51 -7.43 7.08 2.04
N VAL A 52 -7.05 8.19 2.66
CA VAL A 52 -7.32 9.53 2.14
C VAL A 52 -6.07 10.40 2.19
N VAL A 53 -6.07 11.46 1.39
CA VAL A 53 -5.08 12.53 1.45
C VAL A 53 -5.20 13.28 2.77
N ARG A 54 -4.07 13.60 3.40
CA ARG A 54 -3.98 14.35 4.65
C ARG A 54 -2.99 15.50 4.53
N SER A 55 -3.31 16.60 5.20
CA SER A 55 -2.39 17.72 5.39
C SER A 55 -1.40 17.44 6.53
N THR A 56 -1.79 16.63 7.50
CA THR A 56 -0.95 16.21 8.63
C THR A 56 -0.32 14.84 8.39
N PRO A 57 0.88 14.57 8.96
CA PRO A 57 1.52 13.27 8.83
C PRO A 57 0.71 12.18 9.53
N PHE A 58 0.59 11.03 8.86
CA PHE A 58 0.02 9.81 9.43
C PHE A 58 1.07 8.70 9.41
N VAL A 59 1.24 8.01 10.54
CA VAL A 59 2.24 6.94 10.67
C VAL A 59 1.64 5.60 10.31
N TRP A 60 2.30 4.91 9.39
CA TRP A 60 2.00 3.58 8.92
C TRP A 60 3.13 2.62 9.26
N THR A 61 2.80 1.44 9.74
CA THR A 61 3.79 0.38 9.94
C THR A 61 3.86 -0.48 8.69
N VAL A 62 5.04 -0.56 8.08
CA VAL A 62 5.30 -1.41 6.92
C VAL A 62 5.92 -2.72 7.40
N GLN A 63 5.37 -3.84 6.93
CA GLN A 63 5.81 -5.19 7.28
C GLN A 63 6.09 -6.00 6.01
N PRO A 64 7.36 -6.26 5.67
CA PRO A 64 7.71 -7.15 4.57
C PRO A 64 7.32 -8.59 4.91
N ILE A 65 6.78 -9.29 3.92
CA ILE A 65 6.35 -10.68 3.97
C ILE A 65 7.33 -11.51 3.16
N LYS A 66 7.88 -12.55 3.77
CA LYS A 66 8.72 -13.53 3.07
C LYS A 66 7.83 -14.54 2.38
N VAL A 67 7.70 -14.45 1.06
CA VAL A 67 6.99 -15.44 0.26
C VAL A 67 7.96 -16.40 -0.43
N LYS A 68 7.50 -17.65 -0.60
CA LYS A 68 8.32 -18.77 -1.11
C LYS A 68 8.73 -18.62 -2.58
N ASP A 69 8.04 -17.76 -3.34
CA ASP A 69 8.31 -17.50 -4.76
C ASP A 69 9.47 -16.50 -4.98
N GLY A 70 10.05 -15.95 -3.90
CA GLY A 70 11.15 -15.00 -3.95
C GLY A 70 10.73 -13.56 -4.27
N LEU A 71 9.43 -13.28 -4.38
CA LEU A 71 8.90 -11.92 -4.49
C LEU A 71 8.86 -11.25 -3.10
N GLU A 72 9.00 -9.93 -3.04
CA GLU A 72 8.76 -9.20 -1.79
C GLU A 72 7.32 -8.69 -1.76
N ARG A 73 6.55 -9.13 -0.77
CA ARG A 73 5.19 -8.65 -0.51
C ARG A 73 5.17 -7.86 0.79
N TYR A 74 4.15 -7.03 0.98
CA TYR A 74 4.07 -6.11 2.11
C TYR A 74 2.68 -6.09 2.70
N ASN A 75 2.61 -6.01 4.02
CA ASN A 75 1.45 -5.49 4.73
C ASN A 75 1.75 -4.07 5.21
N ILE A 76 0.74 -3.20 5.15
CA ILE A 76 0.81 -1.85 5.71
C ILE A 76 -0.35 -1.70 6.71
N LEU A 77 -0.04 -1.21 7.90
CA LEU A 77 -0.95 -1.16 9.05
C LEU A 77 -1.05 0.28 9.61
N PRO A 78 -2.23 0.70 10.12
CA PRO A 78 -2.43 2.04 10.70
C PRO A 78 -1.78 2.19 12.09
N GLY A 79 -0.45 2.06 12.14
CA GLY A 79 0.36 2.11 13.37
C GLY A 79 0.84 0.73 13.83
N SER A 80 1.79 0.72 14.77
CA SER A 80 2.52 -0.50 15.19
C SER A 80 1.67 -1.50 15.94
N ASP A 81 0.59 -1.03 16.57
CA ASP A 81 -0.27 -1.81 17.45
C ASP A 81 -1.58 -2.23 16.75
N ALA A 82 -1.77 -1.78 15.50
CA ALA A 82 -2.91 -2.18 14.68
C ALA A 82 -2.71 -3.61 14.14
N ALA A 83 -3.82 -4.34 13.99
CA ALA A 83 -3.83 -5.71 13.46
C ALA A 83 -4.48 -5.81 12.07
N GLY A 84 -5.13 -4.75 11.60
CA GLY A 84 -5.74 -4.73 10.27
C GLY A 84 -4.76 -4.21 9.21
N HIS A 85 -4.90 -4.76 8.01
CA HIS A 85 -4.05 -4.46 6.87
C HIS A 85 -4.74 -3.55 5.86
N TRP A 86 -3.97 -2.99 4.94
CA TRP A 86 -4.49 -2.34 3.75
C TRP A 86 -5.04 -3.33 2.73
N THR A 87 -6.11 -2.98 2.04
CA THR A 87 -6.62 -3.75 0.89
C THR A 87 -7.34 -2.84 -0.10
N ALA A 88 -7.46 -3.29 -1.33
CA ALA A 88 -8.37 -2.71 -2.31
C ALA A 88 -9.71 -3.47 -2.31
N GLN A 89 -10.83 -2.76 -2.45
CA GLN A 89 -12.13 -3.39 -2.74
C GLN A 89 -12.81 -2.61 -3.86
N GLY A 90 -12.97 -3.24 -5.03
CA GLY A 90 -13.33 -2.53 -6.25
C GLY A 90 -12.24 -1.53 -6.65
N ASP A 91 -12.56 -0.24 -6.70
CA ASP A 91 -11.60 0.85 -6.90
C ASP A 91 -11.21 1.57 -5.61
N GLY A 92 -11.87 1.32 -4.48
CA GLY A 92 -11.54 1.93 -3.19
C GLY A 92 -10.35 1.25 -2.51
N VAL A 93 -9.55 2.03 -1.78
CA VAL A 93 -8.46 1.53 -0.94
C VAL A 93 -8.80 1.79 0.52
N TYR A 94 -8.66 0.74 1.34
CA TYR A 94 -9.08 0.76 2.73
C TYR A 94 -7.99 0.22 3.65
N ALA A 95 -7.96 0.74 4.88
CA ALA A 95 -7.20 0.21 6.00
C ALA A 95 -8.15 -0.26 7.09
N PHE A 96 -7.82 -1.36 7.75
CA PHE A 96 -8.59 -1.88 8.87
C PHE A 96 -7.85 -1.65 10.18
N ALA A 97 -8.56 -1.38 11.27
CA ALA A 97 -7.94 -1.29 12.60
C ALA A 97 -7.67 -2.67 13.21
N ALA A 98 -8.54 -3.64 12.90
CA ALA A 98 -8.44 -5.03 13.35
C ALA A 98 -8.46 -5.99 12.16
N LYS A 99 -7.95 -7.21 12.37
CA LYS A 99 -7.99 -8.26 11.36
C LYS A 99 -9.42 -8.75 11.13
N VAL A 100 -9.83 -8.83 9.88
CA VAL A 100 -11.14 -9.41 9.48
C VAL A 100 -10.95 -10.74 8.74
N PRO A 101 -11.93 -11.67 8.78
CA PRO A 101 -11.85 -12.93 8.04
C PRO A 101 -11.57 -12.72 6.55
N GLY A 102 -10.67 -13.52 5.96
CA GLY A 102 -10.29 -13.43 4.54
C GLY A 102 -9.24 -12.36 4.19
N GLN A 103 -8.76 -11.58 5.17
CA GLN A 103 -7.86 -10.46 4.92
C GLN A 103 -6.42 -10.85 4.55
N ASP A 104 -5.91 -11.99 5.03
CA ASP A 104 -4.48 -12.35 4.86
C ASP A 104 -4.07 -12.47 3.39
N GLU A 105 -4.91 -13.09 2.57
CA GLU A 105 -4.66 -13.26 1.14
C GLU A 105 -5.01 -12.01 0.32
N ALA A 106 -5.97 -11.20 0.83
CA ALA A 106 -6.48 -10.01 0.18
C ALA A 106 -5.64 -8.75 0.43
N SER A 107 -4.66 -8.78 1.32
CA SER A 107 -3.98 -7.56 1.82
C SER A 107 -2.50 -7.48 1.49
N GLU A 108 -1.97 -8.49 0.82
CA GLU A 108 -0.59 -8.46 0.37
C GLU A 108 -0.42 -7.42 -0.74
N LEU A 109 0.53 -6.52 -0.55
CA LEU A 109 0.85 -5.44 -1.47
C LEU A 109 2.20 -5.67 -2.14
N ILE A 110 2.36 -5.13 -3.35
CA ILE A 110 3.62 -5.02 -4.05
C ILE A 110 4.03 -3.54 -4.06
N LEU A 111 5.26 -3.26 -3.62
CA LEU A 111 5.88 -1.93 -3.69
C LEU A 111 6.85 -1.87 -4.87
N GLN A 112 6.41 -1.34 -6.01
CA GLN A 112 7.27 -1.23 -7.19
C GLN A 112 8.01 0.11 -7.19
N LYS A 113 9.34 0.10 -7.14
CA LYS A 113 10.15 1.34 -7.18
C LYS A 113 9.87 2.13 -8.47
N ALA A 114 9.57 3.42 -8.32
CA ALA A 114 9.36 4.32 -9.44
C ALA A 114 10.68 4.94 -9.90
N ARG A 115 10.84 5.19 -11.21
CA ARG A 115 12.08 5.76 -11.79
C ARG A 115 12.42 7.13 -11.22
N ALA A 116 11.40 7.94 -10.92
CA ALA A 116 11.55 9.28 -10.36
C ALA A 116 11.74 9.31 -8.83
N GLY A 117 11.83 8.14 -8.18
CA GLY A 117 11.82 8.00 -6.72
C GLY A 117 10.44 7.62 -6.17
N GLY A 118 10.43 7.08 -4.95
CA GLY A 118 9.23 6.52 -4.32
C GLY A 118 8.83 5.14 -4.88
N TYR A 119 7.60 4.73 -4.55
CA TYR A 119 7.04 3.41 -4.86
C TYR A 119 5.62 3.53 -5.37
N PHE A 120 5.32 2.82 -6.45
CA PHE A 120 3.96 2.50 -6.83
C PHE A 120 3.45 1.36 -5.96
N ILE A 121 2.26 1.52 -5.38
CA ILE A 121 1.61 0.50 -4.54
C ILE A 121 0.59 -0.26 -5.40
N LYS A 122 0.59 -1.58 -5.30
CA LYS A 122 -0.30 -2.48 -6.05
C LYS A 122 -0.82 -3.59 -5.16
N GLN A 123 -2.01 -4.10 -5.48
CA GLN A 123 -2.51 -5.33 -4.88
C GLN A 123 -1.72 -6.52 -5.45
N ALA A 124 -1.25 -7.44 -4.60
CA ALA A 124 -0.55 -8.65 -5.07
C ALA A 124 -1.54 -9.68 -5.64
N ASN A 125 -2.76 -9.73 -5.12
CA ASN A 125 -3.82 -10.65 -5.54
C ASN A 125 -5.13 -9.91 -5.82
N GLU A 126 -5.41 -9.68 -7.11
CA GLU A 126 -6.58 -8.91 -7.57
C GLU A 126 -7.91 -9.68 -7.44
N THR A 127 -7.85 -11.02 -7.40
CA THR A 127 -9.03 -11.89 -7.39
C THR A 127 -9.69 -11.98 -6.02
N VAL A 128 -8.88 -11.96 -4.95
CA VAL A 128 -9.36 -12.11 -3.57
C VAL A 128 -9.94 -10.79 -3.04
N ALA A 129 -9.44 -9.65 -3.53
CA ALA A 129 -9.84 -8.33 -3.07
C ALA A 129 -11.12 -7.78 -3.73
N GLY A 130 -11.92 -8.66 -4.38
CA GLY A 130 -13.17 -8.28 -5.05
C GLY A 130 -12.93 -7.39 -6.27
N HIS A 131 -12.78 -8.00 -7.45
CA HIS A 131 -12.63 -7.33 -8.76
C HIS A 131 -11.75 -6.07 -8.73
N ALA A 132 -10.67 -6.07 -7.96
CA ALA A 132 -9.78 -4.93 -7.89
C ALA A 132 -9.26 -4.65 -9.30
N LYS A 133 -9.38 -3.41 -9.77
CA LYS A 133 -8.88 -3.04 -11.10
C LYS A 133 -7.37 -3.24 -11.11
N SER A 134 -6.87 -3.88 -12.18
CA SER A 134 -5.44 -4.09 -12.32
C SER A 134 -4.69 -2.76 -12.43
N GLY A 135 -3.60 -2.61 -11.67
CA GLY A 135 -2.76 -1.42 -11.73
C GLY A 135 -2.34 -0.84 -10.38
N ALA A 136 -1.53 0.22 -10.46
CA ALA A 136 -1.03 0.90 -9.27
C ALA A 136 -2.03 1.92 -8.73
N TRP A 137 -1.89 2.21 -7.45
CA TRP A 137 -2.77 3.12 -6.75
C TRP A 137 -2.52 4.58 -7.17
N TYR A 138 -3.56 5.38 -7.03
CA TYR A 138 -3.57 6.77 -7.49
C TYR A 138 -4.54 7.63 -6.67
N VAL A 139 -4.47 8.93 -6.91
CA VAL A 139 -5.33 9.93 -6.28
C VAL A 139 -5.84 10.89 -7.36
N TYR A 140 -7.16 11.04 -7.52
CA TYR A 140 -7.76 11.93 -8.53
C TYR A 140 -7.59 13.41 -8.18
N LYS A 141 -7.84 13.77 -6.92
CA LYS A 141 -7.71 15.13 -6.37
C LYS A 141 -6.82 15.08 -5.15
N GLN A 142 -5.96 16.07 -4.97
CA GLN A 142 -5.04 16.09 -3.85
C GLN A 142 -5.49 17.01 -2.73
N ASP A 143 -6.79 17.29 -2.63
CA ASP A 143 -7.37 18.05 -1.53
C ASP A 143 -7.45 17.20 -0.27
N GLU A 144 -7.48 17.82 0.91
CA GLU A 144 -7.60 17.06 2.17
C GLU A 144 -8.86 16.18 2.17
N PHE A 145 -8.71 14.95 2.67
CA PHE A 145 -9.71 13.88 2.66
C PHE A 145 -10.07 13.30 1.29
N SER A 146 -9.37 13.69 0.22
CA SER A 146 -9.57 13.05 -1.09
C SER A 146 -9.18 11.56 -1.02
N PRO A 147 -10.00 10.64 -1.56
CA PRO A 147 -9.73 9.20 -1.48
C PRO A 147 -8.56 8.75 -2.37
N VAL A 148 -7.84 7.73 -1.88
CA VAL A 148 -6.88 6.93 -2.65
C VAL A 148 -7.63 5.77 -3.31
N PHE A 149 -7.31 5.51 -4.58
CA PHE A 149 -7.97 4.49 -5.39
C PHE A 149 -7.00 3.43 -5.91
N ALA A 150 -7.51 2.21 -6.10
CA ALA A 150 -6.82 1.10 -6.72
C ALA A 150 -7.03 1.07 -8.24
N GLY A 151 -6.06 0.52 -8.96
CA GLY A 151 -6.22 0.18 -10.38
C GLY A 151 -6.21 1.34 -11.34
N GLY A 152 -5.22 2.24 -11.22
CA GLY A 152 -4.92 3.22 -12.26
C GLY A 152 -4.67 2.50 -13.59
N LYS A 153 -5.62 2.63 -14.53
CA LYS A 153 -5.52 2.04 -15.88
C LYS A 153 -4.35 2.68 -16.62
N GLY A 154 -3.25 1.92 -16.72
CA GLY A 154 -2.00 2.40 -17.27
C GLY A 154 -1.27 3.32 -16.30
N ALA A 155 0.05 3.35 -16.40
CA ALA A 155 0.94 4.18 -15.57
C ALA A 155 0.64 5.70 -15.60
N ILE A 156 -0.38 6.15 -16.35
CA ILE A 156 -0.77 7.55 -16.55
C ILE A 156 -1.34 8.16 -15.27
N MET A 157 -2.19 7.44 -14.54
CA MET A 157 -2.80 7.96 -13.30
C MET A 157 -2.03 7.54 -12.05
N ALA A 158 -1.21 6.49 -12.13
CA ALA A 158 -0.46 5.97 -11.00
C ALA A 158 0.45 7.04 -10.38
N VAL A 159 0.42 7.15 -9.05
CA VAL A 159 1.24 8.12 -8.32
C VAL A 159 2.33 7.38 -7.54
N PRO A 160 3.60 7.82 -7.60
CA PRO A 160 4.63 7.27 -6.74
C PRO A 160 4.50 7.84 -5.33
N PHE A 161 4.54 6.97 -4.33
CA PHE A 161 4.48 7.31 -2.92
C PHE A 161 5.88 7.26 -2.30
N THR A 162 6.25 8.29 -1.55
CA THR A 162 7.51 8.33 -0.82
C THR A 162 7.29 7.82 0.60
N PHE A 163 8.08 6.83 1.02
CA PHE A 163 8.06 6.30 2.38
C PHE A 163 9.18 6.94 3.18
N VAL A 164 8.83 7.73 4.19
CA VAL A 164 9.79 8.46 5.04
C VAL A 164 9.80 7.81 6.42
N ALA A 165 10.91 7.16 6.76
CA ALA A 165 11.07 6.44 8.03
C ALA A 165 10.90 7.40 9.22
N GLN A 166 10.12 6.97 10.21
CA GLN A 166 9.90 7.68 11.46
C GLN A 166 10.66 7.01 12.60
N LYS A 167 11.11 7.79 13.58
CA LYS A 167 11.62 7.23 14.83
C LYS A 167 10.42 6.72 15.63
N LYS A 168 10.57 5.57 16.29
CA LYS A 168 9.54 4.89 17.07
C LYS A 168 8.96 5.84 18.13
N THR A 169 7.83 6.48 17.85
CA THR A 169 7.08 7.27 18.82
C THR A 169 6.23 6.30 19.64
N LYS A 170 6.51 6.25 20.94
CA LYS A 170 5.79 5.39 21.88
C LYS A 170 4.40 6.00 22.10
N GLY A 171 3.37 5.38 21.53
CA GLY A 171 1.98 5.64 21.87
C GLY A 171 1.35 6.85 21.19
N THR A 172 0.90 6.67 19.95
CA THR A 172 -0.36 7.23 19.45
C THR A 172 -0.71 6.48 18.18
N ASN A 173 -1.92 5.93 18.13
CA ASN A 173 -2.42 5.33 16.90
C ASN A 173 -2.44 6.39 15.79
N GLY A 174 -1.54 6.27 14.82
CA GLY A 174 -1.65 6.90 13.51
C GLY A 174 -1.28 8.38 13.37
N ILE A 175 -0.89 9.11 14.43
CA ILE A 175 -0.46 10.52 14.29
C ILE A 175 0.98 10.65 14.78
N ALA A 176 1.85 11.21 13.93
CA ALA A 176 3.27 11.45 14.22
C ALA A 176 3.44 12.65 15.15
#